data_AF-A0A1Y3MSM5-F1
#
_entry.id   AF-A0A1Y3MSM5-F1
#
_cell.length_a   1.000
_cell.length_b   1.000
_cell.length_c   1.000
_cell.angle_alpha   90.00
_cell.angle_beta   90.00
_cell.angle_gamma   90.00
#
_symmetry.space_group_name_H-M   'P 1'
#
loop_
_entity.id
_entity.type
_entity.pdbx_description
1 polymer ?
#
loop_
_entity_poly.entity_id
_entity_poly.type
_entity_poly.pdbx_seq_one_letter_code
_entity_poly.pdbx_strand_id
1 'polypeptide(L)'
;YVKTLTIEAIAFSYTPYYVHAPLLKEFNKYSKENNLGIHVNLNLLTTANSTELIGDYGTTVEIMLKRKDGKYDLVFYDNVYPIRYGPYLVDLKTLLPPGHVEMYADSIASETCVFEDKWVGLPLEIDYNGLYVNDELLKEYDKRVPETWDELIETAEYILDEEKKKDPEVDLTAYNGMIDGTYC
;
A
#
# COMPACT_ATOMS: atom_id res chain seq x y z
N TYR A 1 -33.38 -18.34 -13.42
CA TYR A 1 -32.15 -17.56 -13.68
C TYR A 1 -31.93 -16.63 -12.52
N VAL A 2 -30.88 -16.85 -11.74
CA VAL A 2 -30.45 -15.88 -10.71
C VAL A 2 -29.81 -14.72 -11.47
N LYS A 3 -30.31 -13.50 -11.26
CA LYS A 3 -29.74 -12.30 -11.87
C LYS A 3 -28.39 -12.06 -11.22
N THR A 4 -27.30 -12.16 -11.98
CA THR A 4 -25.97 -11.81 -11.49
C THR A 4 -25.88 -10.30 -11.31
N LEU A 5 -25.52 -9.86 -10.11
CA LEU A 5 -25.13 -8.48 -9.83
C LEU A 5 -23.67 -8.31 -10.25
N THR A 6 -23.42 -7.35 -11.15
CA THR A 6 -22.06 -6.94 -11.49
C THR A 6 -21.69 -5.72 -10.64
N ILE A 7 -20.54 -5.80 -9.97
CA ILE A 7 -19.91 -4.71 -9.23
C ILE A 7 -18.74 -4.21 -10.07
N GLU A 8 -18.71 -2.93 -10.38
CA GLU A 8 -17.62 -2.30 -11.12
C GLU A 8 -16.56 -1.78 -10.15
N ALA A 9 -15.37 -2.36 -10.18
CA ALA A 9 -14.23 -1.94 -9.37
C ALA A 9 -13.20 -1.20 -10.22
N ILE A 10 -12.54 -0.20 -9.64
CA ILE A 10 -11.37 0.47 -10.22
C ILE A 10 -10.17 0.36 -9.28
N ALA A 11 -9.01 0.09 -9.86
CA ALA A 11 -7.74 0.08 -9.15
C ALA A 11 -6.62 0.63 -10.03
N PHE A 12 -5.51 1.01 -9.39
CA PHE A 12 -4.30 1.41 -10.09
C PHE A 12 -3.09 0.71 -9.48
N SER A 13 -2.14 0.35 -10.34
CA SER A 13 -0.85 -0.19 -9.91
C SER A 13 0.31 0.38 -10.71
N TYR A 14 1.33 0.86 -9.99
CA TYR A 14 2.62 1.24 -10.56
C TYR A 14 3.49 0.02 -10.90
N THR A 15 3.21 -1.12 -10.27
CA THR A 15 4.01 -2.34 -10.40
C THR A 15 3.18 -3.45 -11.05
N PRO A 16 3.83 -4.48 -11.62
CA PRO A 16 3.12 -5.68 -12.07
C PRO A 16 2.63 -6.57 -10.92
N TYR A 17 3.03 -6.27 -9.67
CA TYR A 17 2.70 -7.03 -8.47
C TYR A 17 1.56 -6.32 -7.73
N TYR A 18 0.33 -6.50 -8.20
CA TYR A 18 -0.87 -5.95 -7.56
C TYR A 18 -1.73 -7.04 -6.94
N VAL A 19 -2.19 -6.82 -5.71
CA VAL A 19 -3.04 -7.76 -4.97
C VAL A 19 -4.51 -7.76 -5.45
N HIS A 20 -4.95 -6.70 -6.13
CA HIS A 20 -6.36 -6.49 -6.47
C HIS A 20 -6.92 -7.57 -7.41
N ALA A 21 -6.21 -7.89 -8.50
CA ALA A 21 -6.69 -8.87 -9.46
C ALA A 21 -6.70 -10.31 -8.94
N PRO A 22 -5.64 -10.85 -8.30
CA PRO A 22 -5.71 -12.20 -7.74
C PRO A 22 -6.80 -12.30 -6.66
N LEU A 23 -6.97 -11.27 -5.82
CA LEU A 23 -8.04 -11.19 -4.83
C LEU A 23 -9.43 -11.30 -5.49
N LEU A 24 -9.71 -10.43 -6.47
CA LEU A 24 -11.03 -10.41 -7.12
C LEU A 24 -11.27 -11.65 -7.99
N LYS A 25 -10.21 -12.27 -8.52
CA LYS A 25 -10.30 -13.56 -9.21
C LYS A 25 -10.75 -14.67 -8.25
N GLU A 26 -10.14 -14.77 -7.07
CA GLU A 26 -10.54 -15.75 -6.06
C GLU A 26 -11.94 -15.44 -5.49
N PHE A 27 -12.28 -14.17 -5.27
CA PHE A 27 -13.65 -13.78 -4.88
C PHE A 27 -14.67 -14.20 -5.93
N ASN A 28 -14.42 -13.93 -7.22
CA ASN A 28 -15.33 -14.29 -8.31
C ASN A 28 -15.51 -15.81 -8.42
N LYS A 29 -14.44 -16.58 -8.19
CA LYS A 29 -14.50 -18.04 -8.11
C LYS A 29 -15.34 -18.48 -6.92
N TYR A 30 -15.08 -17.95 -5.72
CA TYR A 30 -15.84 -18.23 -4.51
C TYR A 30 -17.33 -17.91 -4.67
N SER A 31 -17.65 -16.75 -5.25
CA SER A 31 -19.03 -16.31 -5.52
C SER A 31 -19.77 -17.30 -6.43
N LYS A 32 -19.10 -17.81 -7.47
CA LYS A 32 -19.66 -18.82 -8.37
C LYS A 32 -19.88 -20.15 -7.66
N GLU A 33 -18.90 -20.62 -6.89
CA GLU A 33 -18.98 -21.89 -6.16
C GLU A 33 -20.07 -21.88 -5.07
N ASN A 34 -20.32 -20.72 -4.46
CA ASN A 34 -21.30 -20.55 -3.39
C ASN A 34 -22.64 -19.95 -3.88
N ASN A 35 -22.83 -19.81 -5.19
CA ASN A 35 -24.04 -19.25 -5.80
C ASN A 35 -24.46 -17.89 -5.24
N LEU A 36 -23.50 -17.01 -4.92
CA LEU A 36 -23.82 -15.67 -4.38
C LEU A 36 -24.48 -14.77 -5.44
N GLY A 37 -24.27 -15.07 -6.72
CA GLY A 37 -24.80 -14.25 -7.82
C GLY A 37 -24.12 -12.90 -7.93
N ILE A 38 -22.88 -12.77 -7.47
CA ILE A 38 -22.09 -11.53 -7.51
C ILE A 38 -20.88 -11.73 -8.43
N HIS A 39 -20.61 -10.77 -9.30
CA HIS A 39 -19.40 -10.73 -10.10
C HIS A 39 -18.74 -9.36 -9.96
N VAL A 40 -17.45 -9.31 -9.68
CA VAL A 40 -16.69 -8.05 -9.65
C VAL A 40 -15.90 -7.94 -10.94
N ASN A 41 -16.17 -6.90 -11.72
CA ASN A 41 -15.39 -6.53 -12.88
C ASN A 41 -14.30 -5.55 -12.46
N LEU A 42 -13.03 -5.89 -12.69
CA LEU A 42 -11.90 -5.04 -12.31
C LEU A 42 -11.42 -4.21 -13.50
N ASN A 43 -11.51 -2.89 -13.36
CA ASN A 43 -10.93 -1.91 -14.26
C ASN A 43 -9.57 -1.50 -13.70
N LEU A 44 -8.54 -2.28 -14.05
CA LEU A 44 -7.18 -2.06 -13.56
C LEU A 44 -6.41 -1.14 -14.50
N LEU A 45 -5.96 -0.01 -13.96
CA LEU A 45 -5.06 0.92 -14.61
C LEU A 45 -3.60 0.60 -14.22
N THR A 46 -2.72 0.57 -15.20
CA THR A 46 -1.29 0.28 -15.06
C THR A 46 -0.51 1.22 -15.97
N THR A 47 0.80 1.31 -15.73
CA THR A 47 1.72 2.03 -16.62
C THR A 47 1.76 1.48 -18.05
N ALA A 48 1.34 0.23 -18.26
CA ALA A 48 1.29 -0.41 -19.57
C ALA A 48 0.02 -0.12 -20.37
N ASN A 49 -1.09 0.26 -19.73
CA ASN A 49 -2.40 0.40 -20.38
C ASN A 49 -3.06 1.77 -20.20
N SER A 50 -2.43 2.68 -19.44
CA SER A 50 -2.91 4.04 -19.22
C SER A 50 -1.87 5.07 -19.65
N THR A 51 -2.27 6.01 -20.50
CA THR A 51 -1.48 7.19 -20.88
C THR A 51 -1.72 8.37 -19.93
N GLU A 52 -2.64 8.23 -18.96
CA GLU A 52 -2.84 9.27 -17.95
C GLU A 52 -1.54 9.44 -17.19
N LEU A 53 -1.10 10.69 -17.03
CA LEU A 53 0.09 11.04 -16.27
C LEU A 53 0.02 10.30 -14.94
N ILE A 54 0.88 9.31 -14.79
CA ILE A 54 0.95 8.37 -13.68
C ILE A 54 1.14 9.10 -12.33
N GLY A 55 1.56 10.37 -12.35
CA GLY A 55 1.60 11.28 -11.20
C GLY A 55 0.25 11.91 -10.80
N ASP A 56 -0.83 11.66 -11.53
CA ASP A 56 -2.14 12.29 -11.34
C ASP A 56 -3.31 11.30 -11.16
N TYR A 57 -3.03 10.00 -10.95
CA TYR A 57 -4.07 8.99 -10.66
C TYR A 57 -4.98 9.44 -9.51
N GLY A 58 -4.36 10.01 -8.47
CA GLY A 58 -5.04 10.62 -7.34
C GLY A 58 -6.15 11.58 -7.77
N THR A 59 -5.87 12.40 -8.77
CA THR A 59 -6.79 13.42 -9.30
C THR A 59 -7.82 12.85 -10.24
N THR A 60 -7.46 11.89 -11.09
CA THR A 60 -8.44 11.21 -11.96
C THR A 60 -9.57 10.60 -11.14
N VAL A 61 -9.22 9.83 -10.09
CA VAL A 61 -10.23 9.21 -9.22
C VAL A 61 -11.03 10.28 -8.47
N GLU A 62 -10.40 11.35 -8.00
CA GLU A 62 -11.13 12.45 -7.34
C GLU A 62 -12.14 13.12 -8.29
N ILE A 63 -11.75 13.43 -9.53
CA ILE A 63 -12.62 14.06 -10.53
C ILE A 63 -13.83 13.16 -10.81
N MET A 64 -13.58 11.85 -10.94
CA MET A 64 -14.62 10.86 -11.14
C MET A 64 -15.59 10.79 -9.95
N LEU A 65 -15.08 10.70 -8.72
CA LEU A 65 -15.88 10.72 -7.50
C LEU A 65 -16.72 12.00 -7.37
N LYS A 66 -16.15 13.16 -7.72
CA LYS A 66 -16.84 14.45 -7.77
C LYS A 66 -17.99 14.49 -8.77
N ARG A 67 -17.83 13.84 -9.93
CA ARG A 67 -18.87 13.78 -10.97
C ARG A 67 -20.08 12.96 -10.53
N LYS A 68 -19.91 12.01 -9.60
CA LYS A 68 -20.97 11.12 -9.11
C LYS A 68 -21.73 10.43 -10.25
N ASP A 69 -20.99 10.06 -11.29
CA ASP A 69 -21.54 9.41 -12.48
C ASP A 69 -21.90 7.93 -12.24
N GLY A 70 -21.57 7.40 -11.06
CA GLY A 70 -21.91 6.04 -10.64
C GLY A 70 -21.19 4.97 -11.46
N LYS A 71 -20.05 5.31 -12.06
CA LYS A 71 -19.32 4.39 -12.94
C LYS A 71 -18.71 3.19 -12.19
N TYR A 72 -18.28 3.39 -10.95
CA TYR A 72 -17.66 2.35 -10.13
C TYR A 72 -18.31 2.29 -8.75
N ASP A 73 -18.50 1.07 -8.29
CA ASP A 73 -19.06 0.73 -6.98
C ASP A 73 -17.96 0.55 -5.93
N LEU A 74 -16.77 0.12 -6.36
CA LEU A 74 -15.61 -0.17 -5.50
C LEU A 74 -14.36 0.55 -6.01
N VAL A 75 -13.68 1.27 -5.13
CA VAL A 75 -12.47 2.02 -5.45
C VAL A 75 -11.34 1.52 -4.56
N PHE A 76 -10.28 0.98 -5.15
CA PHE A 76 -9.02 0.74 -4.46
C PHE A 76 -8.18 2.01 -4.53
N TYR A 77 -7.71 2.49 -3.39
CA TYR A 77 -6.92 3.72 -3.29
C TYR A 77 -5.87 3.63 -2.20
N ASP A 78 -4.84 4.46 -2.33
CA ASP A 78 -3.73 4.59 -1.40
C ASP A 78 -4.14 5.28 -0.08
N ASN A 79 -3.53 4.89 1.03
CA ASN A 79 -3.86 5.38 2.37
C ASN A 79 -3.66 6.89 2.56
N VAL A 80 -2.99 7.60 1.65
CA VAL A 80 -2.90 9.06 1.67
C VAL A 80 -4.16 9.78 1.17
N TYR A 81 -5.07 9.09 0.47
CA TYR A 81 -6.25 9.70 -0.14
C TYR A 81 -7.54 9.83 0.69
N PRO A 82 -7.72 9.29 1.91
CA PRO A 82 -8.95 9.49 2.69
C PRO A 82 -9.36 10.95 2.84
N ILE A 83 -8.40 11.87 3.07
CA ILE A 83 -8.67 13.32 3.17
C ILE A 83 -9.26 13.86 1.86
N ARG A 84 -8.82 13.33 0.72
CA ARG A 84 -9.21 13.78 -0.62
C ARG A 84 -10.52 13.14 -1.10
N TYR A 85 -10.72 11.85 -0.82
CA TYR A 85 -11.83 11.06 -1.35
C TYR A 85 -12.99 10.93 -0.38
N GLY A 86 -12.72 11.00 0.93
CA GLY A 86 -13.69 10.84 2.00
C GLY A 86 -14.98 11.65 1.85
N PRO A 87 -14.97 12.91 1.35
CA PRO A 87 -16.21 13.65 1.09
C PRO A 87 -17.18 12.98 0.10
N TYR A 88 -16.68 12.08 -0.74
CA TYR A 88 -17.42 11.43 -1.83
C TYR A 88 -17.68 9.95 -1.59
N LEU A 89 -17.06 9.36 -0.55
CA LEU A 89 -17.21 7.96 -0.20
C LEU A 89 -18.32 7.77 0.84
N VAL A 90 -18.91 6.58 0.82
CA VAL A 90 -19.93 6.16 1.79
C VAL A 90 -19.29 5.86 3.14
N ASP A 91 -19.98 6.18 4.23
CA ASP A 91 -19.57 5.72 5.56
C ASP A 91 -19.89 4.23 5.70
N LEU A 92 -18.85 3.39 5.71
CA LEU A 92 -18.97 1.94 5.78
C LEU A 92 -19.64 1.46 7.07
N LYS A 93 -19.64 2.27 8.15
CA LYS A 93 -20.42 1.96 9.36
C LYS A 93 -21.93 1.87 9.10
N THR A 94 -22.41 2.48 8.00
CA THR A 94 -23.81 2.43 7.59
C THR A 94 -24.15 1.24 6.69
N LEU A 95 -23.13 0.60 6.09
CA LEU A 95 -23.28 -0.49 5.13
C LEU A 95 -22.91 -1.85 5.72
N LEU A 96 -21.86 -1.91 6.53
CA LEU A 96 -21.34 -3.14 7.09
C LEU A 96 -22.13 -3.55 8.34
N PRO A 97 -22.23 -4.86 8.66
CA PRO A 97 -22.88 -5.29 9.88
C PRO A 97 -22.16 -4.71 11.12
N PRO A 98 -22.88 -4.47 12.22
CA PRO A 98 -22.29 -3.94 13.46
C PRO A 98 -21.08 -4.77 13.90
N GLY A 99 -20.00 -4.11 14.35
CA GLY A 99 -18.78 -4.77 14.80
C GLY A 99 -17.72 -4.99 13.72
N HIS A 100 -18.06 -4.90 12.42
CA HIS A 100 -17.10 -5.21 11.35
C HIS A 100 -16.01 -4.15 11.20
N VAL A 101 -16.37 -2.88 11.38
CA VAL A 101 -15.39 -1.78 11.36
C VAL A 101 -14.54 -1.84 12.63
N GLU A 102 -15.16 -2.15 13.76
CA GLU A 102 -14.54 -2.22 15.08
C GLU A 102 -13.43 -3.29 15.15
N MET A 103 -13.50 -4.34 14.32
CA MET A 103 -12.40 -5.30 14.15
C MET A 103 -11.07 -4.66 13.73
N TYR A 104 -11.12 -3.48 13.12
CA TYR A 104 -9.96 -2.74 12.62
C TYR A 104 -9.65 -1.48 13.43
N ALA A 105 -10.48 -1.13 14.43
CA ALA A 105 -10.37 0.14 15.15
C ALA A 105 -9.06 0.27 15.94
N ASP A 106 -8.53 -0.84 16.46
CA ASP A 106 -7.26 -0.85 17.21
C ASP A 106 -6.02 -0.94 16.29
N SER A 107 -6.18 -0.76 14.98
CA SER A 107 -5.11 -0.84 13.98
C SER A 107 -4.87 0.50 13.28
N ILE A 108 -3.84 0.54 12.42
CA ILE A 108 -3.52 1.69 11.56
C ILE A 108 -4.70 2.12 10.67
N ALA A 109 -5.69 1.25 10.45
CA ALA A 109 -6.90 1.58 9.72
C ALA A 109 -7.69 2.75 10.33
N SER A 110 -7.66 2.92 11.66
CA SER A 110 -8.30 4.06 12.32
C SER A 110 -7.68 5.41 11.92
N GLU A 111 -6.41 5.42 11.52
CA GLU A 111 -5.68 6.60 11.05
C GLU A 111 -5.73 6.75 9.52
N THR A 112 -5.93 5.65 8.79
CA THR A 112 -5.74 5.58 7.33
C THR A 112 -7.01 5.30 6.53
N CYS A 113 -8.11 4.94 7.18
CA CYS A 113 -9.38 4.62 6.52
C CYS A 113 -10.52 5.54 6.99
N VAL A 114 -10.21 6.55 7.80
CA VAL A 114 -11.20 7.45 8.42
C VAL A 114 -11.08 8.85 7.82
N PHE A 115 -12.23 9.45 7.50
CA PHE A 115 -12.36 10.85 7.12
C PHE A 115 -13.37 11.54 8.02
N GLU A 116 -12.92 12.51 8.82
CA GLU A 116 -13.69 13.07 9.94
C GLU A 116 -14.19 11.93 10.85
N ASP A 117 -15.49 11.77 11.02
CA ASP A 117 -16.09 10.66 11.78
C ASP A 117 -16.58 9.52 10.88
N LYS A 118 -16.25 9.50 9.59
CA LYS A 118 -16.72 8.47 8.63
C LYS A 118 -15.64 7.42 8.39
N TRP A 119 -16.03 6.16 8.40
CA TRP A 119 -15.14 5.07 8.02
C TRP A 119 -15.27 4.84 6.50
N VAL A 120 -14.32 5.34 5.72
CA VAL A 120 -14.44 5.47 4.25
C VAL A 120 -13.68 4.41 3.46
N GLY A 121 -13.02 3.47 4.12
CA GLY A 121 -12.25 2.40 3.48
C GLY A 121 -12.01 1.21 4.40
N LEU A 122 -11.45 0.13 3.89
CA LEU A 122 -10.91 -0.97 4.70
C LEU A 122 -9.48 -1.24 4.25
N PRO A 123 -8.57 -1.58 5.18
CA PRO A 123 -7.21 -1.94 4.80
C PRO A 123 -7.23 -3.23 3.99
N LEU A 124 -6.58 -3.22 2.83
CA LEU A 124 -6.40 -4.41 2.01
C LEU A 124 -5.02 -5.04 2.23
N GLU A 125 -4.00 -4.21 2.14
CA GLU A 125 -2.59 -4.55 2.31
C GLU A 125 -1.95 -3.43 3.13
N ILE A 126 -1.02 -3.80 4.01
CA ILE A 126 -0.31 -2.86 4.87
C ILE A 126 1.17 -3.14 4.69
N ASP A 127 1.88 -2.12 4.21
CA ASP A 127 3.31 -2.17 3.99
C ASP A 127 4.04 -1.30 5.01
N TYR A 128 5.13 -1.83 5.56
CA TYR A 128 6.02 -1.12 6.47
C TYR A 128 7.44 -1.14 5.90
N ASN A 129 8.14 -0.02 6.07
CA ASN A 129 9.58 0.02 5.84
C ASN A 129 10.30 -0.65 7.02
N GLY A 130 11.32 -1.45 6.72
CA GLY A 130 12.18 -2.08 7.71
C GLY A 130 13.66 -1.83 7.42
N LEU A 131 14.47 -1.79 8.48
CA LEU A 131 15.92 -1.79 8.34
C LEU A 131 16.40 -3.23 8.14
N TYR A 132 17.01 -3.51 7.01
CA TYR A 132 17.69 -4.78 6.75
C TYR A 132 19.17 -4.64 7.08
N VAL A 133 19.70 -5.59 7.85
CA VAL A 133 21.10 -5.61 8.28
C VAL A 133 21.78 -6.91 7.86
N ASN A 134 23.10 -6.87 7.69
CA ASN A 134 23.90 -8.06 7.51
C ASN A 134 24.39 -8.55 8.89
N ASP A 135 23.69 -9.55 9.44
CA ASP A 135 24.00 -10.11 10.76
C ASP A 135 25.41 -10.72 10.86
N GLU A 136 25.97 -11.21 9.76
CA GLU A 136 27.32 -11.79 9.74
C GLU A 136 28.37 -10.70 9.93
N LEU A 137 28.25 -9.59 9.18
CA LEU A 137 29.13 -8.44 9.32
C LEU A 137 28.97 -7.79 10.70
N LEU A 138 27.75 -7.62 11.21
CA LEU A 138 27.55 -7.08 12.55
C LEU A 138 28.25 -7.93 13.62
N LYS A 139 28.16 -9.27 13.53
CA LYS A 139 28.83 -10.18 14.46
C LYS A 139 30.36 -10.15 14.33
N GLU A 140 30.88 -10.13 13.10
CA GLU A 140 32.32 -10.10 12.85
C GLU A 140 32.99 -8.88 13.50
N TYR A 141 32.28 -7.75 13.50
CA TYR A 141 32.75 -6.47 14.03
C TYR A 141 32.26 -6.14 15.44
N ASP A 142 31.60 -7.09 16.13
CA ASP A 142 31.01 -6.92 17.47
C ASP A 142 30.09 -5.68 17.56
N LYS A 143 29.24 -5.50 16.54
CA LYS A 143 28.25 -4.42 16.44
C LYS A 143 26.85 -4.93 16.71
N ARG A 144 26.05 -4.11 17.37
CA ARG A 144 24.60 -4.34 17.54
C ARG A 144 23.82 -3.81 16.33
N VAL A 145 22.57 -4.22 16.20
CA VAL A 145 21.64 -3.58 15.25
C VAL A 145 21.49 -2.10 15.66
N PRO A 146 21.71 -1.14 14.74
CA PRO A 146 21.58 0.28 15.05
C PRO A 146 20.16 0.66 15.49
N GLU A 147 20.05 1.47 16.54
CA GLU A 147 18.76 1.97 17.04
C GLU A 147 18.53 3.45 16.68
N THR A 148 19.57 4.13 16.18
CA THR A 148 19.50 5.53 15.71
C THR A 148 20.11 5.67 14.31
N TRP A 149 19.77 6.77 13.63
CA TRP A 149 20.37 7.09 12.33
C TRP A 149 21.88 7.32 12.43
N ASP A 150 22.34 7.99 13.49
CA ASP A 150 23.76 8.20 13.74
C ASP A 150 24.49 6.86 13.93
N GLU A 151 23.93 5.95 14.73
CA GLU A 151 24.49 4.61 14.91
C GLU A 151 24.51 3.81 13.60
N LEU A 152 23.49 3.98 12.75
CA LEU A 152 23.45 3.32 11.44
C LEU A 152 24.58 3.81 10.55
N ILE A 153 24.78 5.13 10.48
CA ILE A 153 25.86 5.75 9.69
C ILE A 153 27.21 5.33 10.23
N GLU A 154 27.46 5.50 11.53
CA GLU A 154 28.74 5.16 12.16
C GLU A 154 29.09 3.67 12.02
N THR A 155 28.10 2.78 12.23
CA THR A 155 28.30 1.34 12.10
C THR A 155 28.60 0.96 10.65
N ALA A 156 27.85 1.53 9.70
CA ALA A 156 28.03 1.24 8.29
C ALA A 156 29.38 1.76 7.75
N GLU A 157 29.77 2.98 8.10
CA GLU A 157 31.07 3.57 7.75
C GLU A 157 32.22 2.73 8.30
N TYR A 158 32.15 2.36 9.59
CA TYR A 158 33.17 1.53 10.23
C TYR A 158 33.35 0.19 9.51
N ILE A 159 32.25 -0.54 9.26
CA ILE A 159 32.31 -1.85 8.61
C ILE A 159 32.83 -1.71 7.17
N LEU A 160 32.36 -0.71 6.42
CA LEU A 160 32.79 -0.49 5.05
C LEU A 160 34.30 -0.19 4.95
N ASP A 161 34.82 0.63 5.87
CA ASP A 161 36.24 0.97 5.92
C ASP A 161 37.10 -0.24 6.30
N GLU A 162 36.66 -1.07 7.25
CA GLU A 162 37.39 -2.28 7.63
C GLU A 162 37.37 -3.35 6.52
N GLU A 163 36.24 -3.55 5.85
CA GLU A 163 36.15 -4.48 4.72
C GLU A 163 37.05 -4.04 3.55
N LYS A 164 37.07 -2.74 3.21
CA LYS A 164 37.96 -2.20 2.18
C LYS A 164 39.45 -2.33 2.52
N LYS A 165 39.81 -2.31 3.80
CA LYS A 165 41.19 -2.56 4.25
C LYS A 165 41.58 -4.02 4.06
N LYS A 166 40.64 -4.96 4.24
CA LYS A 166 40.88 -6.40 4.01
C LYS A 166 40.95 -6.74 2.52
N ASP A 167 40.05 -6.17 1.73
CA ASP A 167 39.98 -6.36 0.29
C ASP A 167 39.62 -5.03 -0.40
N PRO A 168 40.58 -4.35 -1.04
CA PRO A 168 40.34 -3.10 -1.75
C PRO A 168 39.32 -3.20 -2.90
N GLU A 169 39.06 -4.41 -3.41
CA GLU A 169 38.12 -4.67 -4.49
C GLU A 169 36.77 -5.21 -3.99
N VAL A 170 36.53 -5.19 -2.67
CA VAL A 170 35.27 -5.67 -2.07
C VAL A 170 34.07 -4.91 -2.63
N ASP A 171 33.10 -5.65 -3.17
CA ASP A 171 31.83 -5.11 -3.64
C ASP A 171 30.83 -5.04 -2.48
N LEU A 172 31.02 -4.06 -1.60
CA LEU A 172 30.15 -3.79 -0.45
C LEU A 172 29.62 -2.36 -0.52
N THR A 173 28.30 -2.22 -0.42
CA THR A 173 27.61 -0.91 -0.39
C THR A 173 26.74 -0.81 0.86
N ALA A 174 26.96 0.26 1.63
CA ALA A 174 26.11 0.63 2.76
C ALA A 174 24.94 1.50 2.29
N TYR A 175 23.71 1.12 2.64
CA TYR A 175 22.51 1.92 2.38
C TYR A 175 21.98 2.50 3.69
N ASN A 176 21.89 3.83 3.76
CA ASN A 176 21.41 4.58 4.92
C ASN A 176 20.12 5.37 4.62
N GLY A 177 19.36 4.97 3.61
CA GLY A 177 18.08 5.58 3.26
C GLY A 177 18.16 6.92 2.51
N MET A 178 19.33 7.30 1.97
CA MET A 178 19.56 8.59 1.30
C MET A 178 19.25 9.81 2.20
N ILE A 179 19.57 9.72 3.49
CA ILE A 179 19.57 10.90 4.37
C ILE A 179 20.86 11.67 4.09
N ASP A 180 20.88 12.49 3.05
CA ASP A 180 21.90 13.52 2.92
C ASP A 180 21.48 14.72 3.79
N GLY A 181 22.37 15.15 4.69
CA GLY A 181 22.13 16.31 5.57
C GLY A 181 21.97 17.65 4.84
N THR A 182 21.78 17.63 3.52
CA THR A 182 21.66 18.77 2.62
C THR A 182 20.20 19.19 2.35
N TYR A 183 19.21 18.40 2.77
CA TYR A 183 17.80 18.78 2.70
C TYR A 183 17.14 18.75 4.09
N CYS A 184 17.51 19.70 4.94
CA CYS A 184 16.72 20.14 6.10
C CYS A 184 16.63 21.67 6.08
#